data_AF-A0A397G7T3-F1
#
_entry.id   AF-A0A397G7T3-F1
#
_cell.length_a   1.000
_cell.length_b   1.000
_cell.length_c   1.000
_cell.angle_alpha   90.00
_cell.angle_beta   90.00
_cell.angle_gamma   90.00
#
_symmetry.space_group_name_H-M   'P 1'
#
loop_
_entity.id
_entity.type
_entity.pdbx_description
1 polymer ?
#
loop_
_entity_poly.entity_id
_entity_poly.type
_entity_poly.pdbx_seq_one_letter_code
_entity_poly.pdbx_strand_id
1 'polypeptide(L)'
;MMPFDVYANYVRKAVEEYSEEVDLRRLPTGYSTSYPPKQGLCDRCKLPFINEDSGVTFICGHGYHTGCYNRKCTYCEEYYKRGIFENVNSFLKRIEKGANTLTQEDLDDERNDIEEEQEQTEEIEMQDISNRLEVEINQIENW
;
A
#
# COMPACT_ATOMS: atom_id res chain seq x y z
N MET A 1 -16.42 -24.07 18.09
CA MET A 1 -16.59 -22.84 17.29
C MET A 1 -16.82 -21.69 18.26
N MET A 2 -16.01 -20.64 18.22
CA MET A 2 -16.17 -19.52 19.17
C MET A 2 -17.35 -18.63 18.74
N PRO A 3 -18.12 -18.08 19.70
CA PRO A 3 -19.19 -17.13 19.39
C PRO A 3 -18.66 -15.89 18.65
N PHE A 4 -19.42 -15.40 17.67
CA PHE A 4 -19.05 -14.27 16.82
C PHE A 4 -18.62 -13.03 17.62
N ASP A 5 -19.31 -12.73 18.72
CA ASP A 5 -19.01 -11.59 19.59
C ASP A 5 -17.62 -11.68 20.25
N VAL A 6 -17.13 -12.89 20.50
CA VAL A 6 -15.80 -13.12 21.07
C VAL A 6 -14.73 -12.90 20.00
N TYR A 7 -15.00 -13.34 18.77
CA TYR A 7 -14.11 -13.13 17.63
C TYR A 7 -14.03 -11.64 17.22
N ALA A 8 -15.17 -10.95 17.15
CA ALA A 8 -15.23 -9.53 16.83
C ALA A 8 -14.48 -8.67 17.86
N ASN A 9 -14.59 -9.00 19.15
CA ASN A 9 -13.83 -8.31 20.20
C ASN A 9 -12.33 -8.63 20.15
N TYR A 10 -11.95 -9.86 19.79
CA TYR A 10 -10.55 -10.22 19.58
C TYR A 10 -9.92 -9.45 18.42
N VAL A 11 -10.63 -9.37 17.29
CA VAL A 11 -10.17 -8.61 16.10
C VAL A 11 -10.10 -7.12 16.40
N ARG A 12 -11.11 -6.54 17.05
CA ARG A 12 -11.10 -5.10 17.41
C ARG A 12 -9.93 -4.77 18.34
N LYS A 13 -9.69 -5.62 19.33
CA LYS A 13 -8.55 -5.48 20.24
C LYS A 13 -7.22 -5.61 19.50
N ALA A 14 -7.10 -6.54 18.55
CA ALA A 14 -5.90 -6.67 17.73
C ALA A 14 -5.68 -5.45 16.81
N VAL A 15 -6.73 -4.88 16.22
CA VAL A 15 -6.61 -3.66 15.40
C VAL A 15 -6.17 -2.46 16.24
N GLU A 16 -6.72 -2.29 17.44
CA GLU A 16 -6.31 -1.24 18.38
C GLU A 16 -4.89 -1.45 18.93
N GLU A 17 -4.48 -2.71 19.14
CA GLU A 17 -3.17 -3.08 19.70
C GLU A 17 -2.04 -3.03 18.65
N TYR A 18 -2.36 -3.22 17.37
CA TYR A 18 -1.41 -3.22 16.25
C TYR A 18 -1.58 -2.06 15.26
N SER A 19 -2.29 -0.98 15.62
CA SER A 19 -2.35 0.26 14.82
C SER A 19 -1.04 1.06 14.89
N GLU A 20 0.11 0.40 14.79
CA GLU A 20 1.38 1.10 14.61
C GLU A 20 1.32 1.81 13.25
N GLU A 21 1.55 3.13 13.25
CA GLU A 21 1.82 3.85 12.00
C GLU A 21 2.91 3.10 11.26
N VAL A 22 2.55 2.47 10.13
CA VAL A 22 3.53 1.75 9.32
C VAL A 22 4.58 2.75 8.89
N ASP A 23 5.76 2.61 9.47
CA ASP A 23 6.88 3.45 9.14
C ASP A 23 7.28 3.17 7.69
N LEU A 24 6.78 4.00 6.77
CA LEU A 24 7.02 3.90 5.33
C LEU A 24 8.52 3.90 4.98
N ARG A 25 9.40 4.27 5.93
CA ARG A 25 10.86 4.10 5.83
C ARG A 25 11.31 2.63 5.78
N ARG A 26 10.41 1.63 5.85
CA ARG A 26 10.75 0.19 5.91
C ARG A 26 10.32 -0.66 4.72
N LEU A 27 9.66 -0.08 3.72
CA LEU A 27 9.23 -0.81 2.54
C LEU A 27 10.13 -0.49 1.32
N PRO A 28 10.87 -1.47 0.77
CA PRO A 28 11.80 -1.25 -0.33
C PRO A 28 11.04 -1.19 -1.67
N THR A 29 10.52 -0.02 -2.05
CA THR A 29 9.75 0.16 -3.30
C THR A 29 10.41 1.08 -4.32
N GLY A 30 11.70 1.39 -4.15
CA GLY A 30 12.43 2.30 -5.05
C GLY A 30 12.20 2.02 -6.54
N TYR A 31 12.28 0.74 -6.90
CA TYR A 31 12.17 0.26 -8.28
C TYR A 31 10.73 0.03 -8.76
N SER A 32 9.74 0.03 -7.87
CA SER A 32 8.32 -0.15 -8.22
C SER A 32 7.64 1.18 -8.60
N THR A 33 8.29 2.30 -8.31
CA THR A 33 7.80 3.63 -8.71
C THR A 33 8.21 3.94 -10.14
N SER A 34 7.45 4.81 -10.83
CA SER A 34 7.84 5.35 -12.15
C SER A 34 9.06 6.29 -12.08
N TYR A 35 9.57 6.57 -10.89
CA TYR A 35 10.70 7.47 -10.64
C TYR A 35 11.86 6.69 -10.03
N PRO A 36 12.73 6.08 -10.85
CA PRO A 36 13.82 5.28 -10.34
C PRO A 36 14.79 6.13 -9.48
N PRO A 37 15.34 5.56 -8.40
CA PRO A 37 16.38 6.18 -7.59
C PRO A 37 17.55 6.73 -8.43
N LYS A 38 17.96 7.97 -8.13
CA LYS A 38 19.11 8.59 -8.80
C LYS A 38 20.26 8.78 -7.81
N GLN A 39 21.39 8.18 -8.12
CA GLN A 39 22.59 8.32 -7.29
C GLN A 39 23.10 9.77 -7.31
N GLY A 40 23.53 10.26 -6.15
CA GLY A 40 24.21 11.54 -6.02
C GLY A 40 23.31 12.79 -6.11
N LEU A 41 22.00 12.64 -6.28
CA LEU A 41 21.05 13.75 -6.45
C LEU A 41 19.94 13.73 -5.40
N CYS A 42 19.50 14.90 -4.97
CA CYS A 42 18.31 15.04 -4.14
C CYS A 42 17.03 14.92 -4.97
N ASP A 43 16.14 14.03 -4.55
CA ASP A 43 14.86 13.75 -5.19
C ASP A 43 13.85 14.89 -5.06
N ARG A 44 14.05 15.86 -4.16
CA ARG A 44 13.20 17.04 -4.05
C ARG A 44 13.69 18.21 -4.90
N CYS A 45 14.90 18.70 -4.65
CA CYS A 45 15.42 19.92 -5.29
C CYS A 45 16.25 19.66 -6.55
N LYS A 46 16.56 18.38 -6.86
CA LYS A 46 17.35 17.94 -8.02
C LYS A 46 18.81 18.43 -8.04
N LEU A 47 19.28 19.06 -6.97
CA LEU A 47 20.68 19.44 -6.79
C LEU A 47 21.51 18.27 -6.27
N PRO A 48 22.82 18.22 -6.59
CA PRO A 48 23.70 17.15 -6.14
C PRO A 48 23.94 17.19 -4.63
N PHE A 49 24.32 16.03 -4.09
CA PHE A 49 24.94 15.94 -2.78
C PHE A 49 26.37 16.48 -2.85
N ILE A 50 26.72 17.39 -1.94
CA ILE A 50 28.05 18.02 -1.90
C ILE A 50 29.06 17.11 -1.19
N ASN A 51 28.57 16.36 -0.19
CA ASN A 51 29.31 15.37 0.58
C ASN A 51 28.33 14.35 1.20
N GLU A 52 28.85 13.33 1.88
CA GLU A 52 28.04 12.27 2.51
C GLU A 52 27.06 12.81 3.57
N ASP A 53 27.40 13.93 4.23
CA ASP A 53 26.54 14.57 5.23
C ASP A 53 25.45 15.47 4.64
N SER A 54 25.52 15.78 3.34
CA SER A 54 24.60 16.73 2.71
C SER A 54 23.20 16.16 2.49
N GLY A 55 23.02 14.84 2.60
CA GLY A 55 21.73 14.19 2.46
C GLY A 55 21.71 12.75 2.92
N VAL A 56 20.55 12.13 2.79
CA VAL A 56 20.29 10.76 3.19
C VAL A 56 19.64 10.01 2.06
N THR A 57 20.12 8.79 1.79
CA THR A 57 19.48 7.84 0.89
C THR A 57 18.68 6.85 1.73
N PHE A 58 17.39 6.74 1.48
CA PHE A 58 16.51 5.81 2.17
C PHE A 58 16.58 4.42 1.56
N ILE A 59 15.99 3.42 2.24
CA ILE A 59 15.94 2.03 1.75
C ILE A 59 15.23 1.86 0.41
N CYS A 60 14.37 2.82 0.03
CA CYS A 60 13.75 2.88 -1.28
C CYS A 60 14.71 3.42 -2.35
N GLY A 61 15.98 3.65 -2.02
CA GLY A 61 17.00 4.19 -2.92
C GLY A 61 16.87 5.70 -3.18
N HIS A 62 15.74 6.34 -2.86
CA HIS A 62 15.59 7.80 -3.03
C HIS A 62 16.41 8.57 -2.02
N GLY A 63 17.06 9.62 -2.50
CA GLY A 63 17.96 10.48 -1.75
C GLY A 63 17.36 11.86 -1.51
N TYR A 64 17.54 12.43 -0.31
CA TYR A 64 17.10 13.78 0.00
C TYR A 64 18.17 14.55 0.76
N HIS A 65 18.36 15.84 0.48
CA HIS A 65 19.10 16.69 1.42
C HIS A 65 18.37 16.70 2.76
N THR A 66 19.10 16.84 3.87
CA THR A 66 18.53 16.86 5.23
C THR A 66 17.40 17.89 5.36
N GLY A 67 17.58 19.10 4.81
CA GLY A 67 16.54 20.14 4.78
C GLY A 67 15.46 19.96 3.71
N CYS A 68 15.68 19.09 2.73
CA CYS A 68 14.70 18.77 1.70
C CYS A 68 13.74 17.65 2.12
N TYR A 69 14.15 16.77 3.04
CA TYR A 69 13.34 15.64 3.44
C TYR A 69 12.12 16.08 4.28
N ASN A 70 10.91 15.67 3.87
CA ASN A 70 9.67 16.01 4.55
C ASN A 70 9.07 14.80 5.31
N ARG A 71 9.93 14.00 5.97
CA ARG A 71 9.55 12.80 6.74
C ARG A 71 8.94 11.63 5.93
N LYS A 72 8.81 11.76 4.61
CA LYS A 72 8.34 10.71 3.71
C LYS A 72 8.98 10.84 2.34
N CYS A 73 9.12 9.71 1.64
CA CYS A 73 9.51 9.71 0.23
C CYS A 73 8.26 9.96 -0.62
N THR A 74 8.25 11.06 -1.38
CA THR A 74 7.09 11.44 -2.21
C THR A 74 6.79 10.40 -3.30
N TYR A 75 7.81 9.77 -3.87
CA TYR A 75 7.59 8.78 -4.94
C TYR A 75 6.97 7.48 -4.41
N CYS A 76 7.48 6.97 -3.30
CA CYS A 76 6.92 5.80 -2.65
C CYS A 76 5.52 6.08 -2.09
N GLU A 77 5.31 7.24 -1.48
CA GLU A 77 3.99 7.64 -0.98
C GLU A 77 2.93 7.59 -2.08
N GLU A 78 3.18 8.23 -3.22
CA GLU A 78 2.24 8.25 -4.34
C GLU A 78 2.05 6.85 -4.95
N TYR A 79 3.12 6.03 -4.98
CA TYR A 79 3.00 4.63 -5.38
C TYR A 79 2.05 3.84 -4.45
N TYR A 80 2.17 4.01 -3.13
CA TYR A 80 1.29 3.32 -2.18
C TYR A 80 -0.15 3.79 -2.28
N LYS A 81 -0.39 5.12 -2.32
CA LYS A 81 -1.75 5.66 -2.46
C LYS A 81 -2.45 5.09 -3.69
N ARG A 82 -1.74 5.08 -4.81
CA ARG A 82 -2.25 4.53 -6.06
C ARG A 82 -2.50 3.03 -5.97
N GLY A 83 -1.54 2.24 -5.46
CA GLY A 83 -1.70 0.80 -5.31
C GLY A 83 -2.84 0.42 -4.36
N ILE A 84 -3.03 1.16 -3.26
CA ILE A 84 -4.17 0.97 -2.35
C ILE A 84 -5.48 1.22 -3.09
N PHE A 85 -5.58 2.33 -3.81
CA PHE A 85 -6.79 2.68 -4.56
C PHE A 85 -7.11 1.65 -5.67
N GLU A 86 -6.10 1.24 -6.43
CA GLU A 86 -6.20 0.19 -7.46
C GLU A 86 -6.70 -1.13 -6.85
N ASN A 87 -6.08 -1.58 -5.76
CA ASN A 87 -6.42 -2.83 -5.08
C ASN A 87 -7.82 -2.80 -4.44
N VAL A 88 -8.19 -1.70 -3.79
CA VAL A 88 -9.53 -1.54 -3.19
C VAL A 88 -10.61 -1.56 -4.27
N ASN A 89 -10.42 -0.84 -5.36
CA ASN A 89 -11.38 -0.85 -6.47
C ASN A 89 -11.51 -2.23 -7.13
N SER A 90 -10.38 -2.93 -7.33
CA SER A 90 -10.39 -4.31 -7.82
C SER A 90 -11.15 -5.24 -6.87
N PHE A 91 -10.93 -5.10 -5.56
CA PHE A 91 -11.66 -5.86 -4.55
C PHE A 91 -13.17 -5.58 -4.59
N LEU A 92 -13.59 -4.31 -4.61
CA LEU A 92 -15.02 -3.95 -4.67
C LEU A 92 -15.71 -4.51 -5.91
N LYS A 93 -15.07 -4.42 -7.08
CA LYS A 93 -15.60 -5.00 -8.33
C LYS A 93 -15.84 -6.51 -8.20
N ARG A 94 -14.94 -7.25 -7.54
CA ARG A 94 -15.10 -8.69 -7.32
C ARG A 94 -16.27 -9.00 -6.38
N ILE A 95 -16.45 -8.21 -5.32
CA ILE A 95 -17.62 -8.33 -4.42
C ILE A 95 -18.93 -8.08 -5.19
N GLU A 96 -18.98 -7.02 -6.02
CA GLU A 96 -20.17 -6.69 -6.82
C GLU A 96 -20.50 -7.76 -7.88
N LYS A 97 -19.48 -8.38 -8.47
CA LYS A 97 -19.62 -9.46 -9.47
C LYS A 97 -20.19 -10.75 -8.86
N GLY A 98 -20.12 -10.92 -7.54
CA GLY A 98 -20.78 -11.98 -6.76
C GLY A 98 -20.21 -13.40 -6.91
N ALA A 99 -19.49 -13.71 -7.98
CA ALA A 99 -18.79 -14.98 -8.18
C ALA A 99 -17.29 -14.84 -7.83
N ASN A 100 -16.78 -15.72 -6.97
CA ASN A 100 -15.38 -15.77 -6.52
C ASN A 100 -14.37 -16.23 -7.58
N THR A 101 -14.76 -16.25 -8.86
CA THR A 101 -13.87 -16.68 -9.95
C THR A 101 -13.03 -15.50 -10.41
N LEU A 102 -11.73 -15.53 -10.10
CA LEU A 102 -10.75 -14.62 -10.70
C LEU A 102 -10.84 -14.70 -12.23
N THR A 103 -11.04 -13.56 -12.88
CA THR A 103 -11.00 -13.43 -14.33
C THR A 103 -9.72 -12.76 -14.79
N GLN A 104 -9.34 -12.93 -16.05
CA GLN A 104 -8.14 -12.28 -16.61
C GLN A 104 -8.17 -10.75 -16.41
N GLU A 105 -9.36 -10.14 -16.48
CA GLU A 105 -9.57 -8.71 -16.18
C GLU A 105 -9.25 -8.31 -14.73
N ASP A 106 -9.27 -9.26 -13.79
CA ASP A 106 -8.91 -9.03 -12.38
C ASP A 106 -7.39 -9.18 -12.15
N LEU A 107 -6.67 -9.78 -13.11
CA LEU A 107 -5.22 -10.07 -13.08
C LEU A 107 -4.40 -9.16 -14.01
N ASP A 108 -5.07 -8.50 -14.96
CA ASP A 108 -4.42 -7.58 -15.89
C ASP A 108 -4.09 -6.25 -15.17
N ASP A 109 -3.00 -6.26 -14.41
CA ASP A 109 -2.33 -5.05 -13.98
C ASP A 109 -1.51 -4.54 -15.19
N GLU A 110 -1.79 -3.35 -15.72
CA GLU A 110 -1.07 -2.75 -16.88
C GLU A 110 0.46 -2.53 -16.63
N ARG A 111 1.00 -3.05 -15.53
CA ARG A 111 2.42 -3.04 -15.18
C ARG A 111 2.99 -4.44 -15.39
N ASN A 112 3.68 -4.62 -16.51
CA ASN A 112 4.33 -5.86 -16.91
C ASN A 112 5.11 -6.59 -15.80
N ASP A 113 5.00 -7.92 -15.91
CA ASP A 113 5.84 -9.03 -15.43
C ASP A 113 5.89 -9.31 -13.92
N ILE A 114 5.14 -10.34 -13.49
CA ILE A 114 5.62 -11.55 -12.79
C ILE A 114 4.52 -12.64 -12.88
N GLU A 115 4.90 -13.88 -13.19
CA GLU A 115 4.01 -15.05 -13.23
C GLU A 115 3.43 -15.36 -11.83
N GLU A 116 2.10 -15.48 -11.72
CA GLU A 116 1.39 -15.77 -10.46
C GLU A 116 1.15 -17.28 -10.25
N GLU A 117 1.57 -17.80 -9.09
CA GLU A 117 1.12 -19.10 -8.58
C GLU A 117 -0.26 -18.95 -7.89
N GLN A 118 -1.21 -19.81 -8.26
CA GLN A 118 -2.58 -19.80 -7.75
C GLN A 118 -2.67 -20.36 -6.31
N GLU A 119 -3.16 -19.56 -5.37
CA GLU A 119 -3.58 -20.01 -4.04
C GLU A 119 -5.11 -20.17 -3.96
N GLN A 120 -5.57 -21.28 -3.35
CA GLN A 120 -6.99 -21.62 -3.20
C GLN A 120 -7.59 -20.92 -1.97
N THR A 121 -8.69 -20.18 -2.13
CA THR A 121 -9.39 -19.46 -1.04
C THR A 121 -10.73 -20.11 -0.67
N GLU A 122 -10.97 -20.31 0.64
CA GLU A 122 -12.25 -20.76 1.22
C GLU A 122 -13.28 -19.62 1.34
N GLU A 123 -14.57 -19.97 1.27
CA GLU A 123 -15.73 -19.07 1.13
C GLU A 123 -16.19 -18.50 2.51
N ILE A 124 -16.15 -17.17 2.70
CA ILE A 124 -16.62 -16.47 3.92
C ILE A 124 -17.73 -15.46 3.55
N GLU A 125 -18.74 -15.27 4.41
CA GLU A 125 -19.91 -14.39 4.21
C GLU A 125 -19.54 -12.93 3.82
N MET A 126 -19.67 -12.61 2.53
CA MET A 126 -19.26 -11.34 1.91
C MET A 126 -20.00 -10.08 2.38
N GLN A 127 -21.21 -10.22 2.94
CA GLN A 127 -22.10 -9.09 3.18
C GLN A 127 -21.65 -8.19 4.35
N ASP A 128 -21.06 -8.77 5.41
CA ASP A 128 -20.60 -8.03 6.59
C ASP A 128 -19.28 -7.27 6.32
N ILE A 129 -18.46 -7.81 5.40
CA ILE A 129 -17.19 -7.20 4.98
C ILE A 129 -17.44 -5.95 4.13
N SER A 130 -18.42 -6.00 3.22
CA SER A 130 -18.76 -4.87 2.33
C SER A 130 -19.14 -3.60 3.10
N ASN A 131 -20.02 -3.74 4.09
CA ASN A 131 -20.49 -2.60 4.90
C ASN A 131 -19.36 -1.96 5.73
N ARG A 132 -18.41 -2.77 6.19
CA ARG A 132 -17.26 -2.27 6.97
C ARG A 132 -16.23 -1.58 6.08
N LEU A 133 -16.03 -2.07 4.85
CA LEU A 133 -15.13 -1.44 3.88
C LEU A 133 -15.62 -0.05 3.47
N GLU A 134 -16.93 0.11 3.25
CA GLU A 134 -17.53 1.39 2.86
C GLU A 134 -17.29 2.49 3.90
N VAL A 135 -17.33 2.14 5.20
CA VAL A 135 -17.05 3.08 6.30
C VAL A 135 -15.58 3.51 6.34
N GLU A 136 -14.65 2.61 6.06
CA GLU A 136 -13.21 2.93 6.04
C GLU A 136 -12.81 3.73 4.80
N ILE A 137 -13.40 3.44 3.62
CA ILE A 137 -13.14 4.20 2.38
C ILE A 137 -13.55 5.66 2.53
N ASN A 138 -14.70 5.93 3.15
CA ASN A 138 -15.17 7.29 3.42
C ASN A 138 -14.20 8.09 4.34
N GLN A 139 -13.37 7.41 5.14
CA GLN A 139 -12.35 8.07 5.97
C GLN A 139 -11.10 8.42 5.17
N ILE A 140 -10.81 7.69 4.09
CA ILE A 140 -9.68 7.94 3.17
C ILE A 140 -9.98 9.12 2.23
N GLU A 141 -11.24 9.34 1.84
CA GLU A 141 -11.62 10.53 1.04
C GLU A 141 -11.32 11.87 1.75
N ASN A 142 -11.06 11.83 3.06
CA ASN A 142 -10.73 12.97 3.90
C ASN A 142 -9.22 13.09 4.23
N TRP A 143 -8.35 12.31 3.58
CA TRP A 143 -6.87 12.39 3.68
C TRP A 143 -6.23 13.29 2.62
#